data_AF-A0A2L1U1M5-F1
#
_entry.id   AF-A0A2L1U1M5-F1
#
_cell.length_a   1.000
_cell.length_b   1.000
_cell.length_c   1.000
_cell.angle_alpha   90.00
_cell.angle_beta   90.00
_cell.angle_gamma   90.00
#
_symmetry.space_group_name_H-M   'P 1'
#
loop_
_entity.id
_entity.type
_entity.pdbx_description
1 polymer ?
#
loop_
_entity_poly.entity_id
_entity_poly.type
_entity_poly.pdbx_seq_one_letter_code
_entity_poly.pdbx_strand_id
1 'polypeptide(L)'
;MRAGKLTTGEDGVLKAMRSGDAKLVILARDAGPNTLKKFSDKCRSYGIPLMIAGDRSQIGASIGKEARVVVGILDGGFAKMLQNCQVNPTEVNGIE
;
A
#
# COMPACT_ATOMS: atom_id res chain seq x y z
N MET A 1 -9.75 -3.36 -13.61
CA MET A 1 -8.60 -2.58 -13.10
C MET A 1 -8.68 -1.20 -13.73
N ARG A 2 -8.79 -0.14 -12.91
CA ARG A 2 -8.70 1.24 -13.41
C ARG A 2 -7.33 1.42 -14.08
N ALA A 3 -7.33 1.91 -15.32
CA ALA A 3 -6.15 1.97 -16.19
C ALA A 3 -4.90 2.51 -15.47
N GLY A 4 -3.86 1.68 -15.29
CA GLY A 4 -2.51 2.10 -14.89
C GLY A 4 -2.31 2.73 -13.51
N LYS A 5 -3.36 2.94 -12.71
CA LYS A 5 -3.25 3.69 -11.43
C LYS A 5 -2.86 2.82 -10.23
N LEU A 6 -2.84 1.51 -10.40
CA LEU A 6 -2.66 0.53 -9.33
C LEU A 6 -1.74 -0.60 -9.78
N THR A 7 -0.93 -1.11 -8.86
CA THR A 7 -0.22 -2.38 -8.97
C THR A 7 -0.60 -3.28 -7.78
N THR A 8 -0.54 -4.61 -7.94
CA THR A 8 -1.00 -5.54 -6.90
C THR A 8 -0.05 -6.72 -6.76
N GLY A 9 -0.04 -7.34 -5.58
CA GLY A 9 0.85 -8.46 -5.30
C GLY A 9 2.25 -8.01 -4.93
N GLU A 10 3.01 -8.88 -4.26
CA GLU A 10 4.26 -8.49 -3.64
C GLU A 10 5.29 -7.99 -4.66
N ASP A 11 5.57 -8.76 -5.72
CA ASP A 11 6.58 -8.41 -6.72
C ASP A 11 6.25 -7.10 -7.46
N GLY A 12 5.00 -6.96 -7.91
CA GLY A 12 4.55 -5.77 -8.65
C GLY A 12 4.63 -4.49 -7.82
N VAL A 13 4.31 -4.57 -6.52
CA VAL A 13 4.43 -3.44 -5.59
C VAL A 13 5.90 -3.15 -5.31
N LEU A 14 6.73 -4.15 -5.01
CA LEU A 14 8.16 -3.95 -4.77
C LEU A 14 8.90 -3.38 -5.99
N LYS A 15 8.50 -3.76 -7.20
CA LYS A 15 9.03 -3.17 -8.44
C LYS A 15 8.66 -1.69 -8.53
N ALA A 16 7.39 -1.34 -8.32
CA ALA A 16 6.95 0.05 -8.36
C ALA A 16 7.58 0.92 -7.26
N MET A 17 7.82 0.36 -6.07
CA MET A 17 8.56 1.04 -5.01
C MET A 17 10.01 1.32 -5.42
N ARG A 18 10.69 0.33 -5.99
CA ARG A 18 12.08 0.46 -6.48
C ARG A 18 12.22 1.49 -7.60
N SER A 19 11.25 1.55 -8.50
CA SER A 19 11.24 2.48 -9.63
C SER A 19 10.76 3.89 -9.25
N GLY A 20 10.27 4.11 -8.02
CA GLY A 20 9.74 5.40 -7.57
C GLY A 20 8.32 5.71 -8.08
N ASP A 21 7.67 4.75 -8.73
CA ASP A 21 6.30 4.89 -9.25
C ASP A 21 5.25 4.81 -8.15
N ALA A 22 5.48 4.00 -7.11
CA ALA A 22 4.56 3.85 -6.00
C ALA A 22 4.49 5.12 -5.13
N LYS A 23 3.28 5.67 -4.96
CA LYS A 23 2.99 6.87 -4.17
C LYS A 23 2.34 6.58 -2.82
N LEU A 24 1.74 5.40 -2.68
CA LEU A 24 1.17 4.87 -1.44
C LEU A 24 1.14 3.34 -1.55
N VAL A 25 1.40 2.64 -0.44
CA VAL A 25 1.19 1.19 -0.33
C VAL A 25 0.07 0.92 0.66
N ILE A 26 -0.86 0.03 0.30
CA ILE A 26 -1.92 -0.47 1.16
C ILE A 26 -1.65 -1.94 1.45
N LEU A 27 -1.63 -2.30 2.74
CA LEU A 27 -1.42 -3.66 3.22
C LEU A 27 -2.65 -4.13 4.03
N ALA A 28 -3.05 -5.38 3.82
CA ALA A 28 -4.12 -6.01 4.57
C ALA A 28 -3.72 -6.23 6.04
N ARG A 29 -4.68 -6.11 6.97
CA ARG A 29 -4.46 -6.37 8.40
C ARG A 29 -4.11 -7.82 8.71
N ASP A 30 -4.58 -8.75 7.89
CA ASP A 30 -4.31 -10.18 8.00
C ASP A 30 -3.07 -10.60 7.18
N ALA A 31 -2.23 -9.64 6.79
CA ALA A 31 -0.90 -9.92 6.26
C ALA A 31 -0.05 -10.64 7.33
N GLY A 32 0.67 -11.68 6.91
CA GLY A 32 1.57 -12.39 7.81
C GLY A 32 2.71 -11.49 8.34
N PRO A 33 3.34 -11.84 9.47
CA PRO A 33 4.36 -11.01 10.12
C PRO A 33 5.55 -10.70 9.20
N ASN A 34 5.94 -11.67 8.36
CA ASN A 34 7.01 -11.49 7.37
C ASN A 34 6.67 -10.42 6.33
N THR A 35 5.43 -10.41 5.85
CA THR A 35 4.93 -9.44 4.86
C THR A 35 4.80 -8.06 5.50
N LEU A 36 4.25 -7.98 6.71
CA LEU A 36 4.13 -6.73 7.47
C LEU A 36 5.51 -6.08 7.67
N LYS A 37 6.48 -6.85 8.18
CA LYS A 37 7.85 -6.37 8.39
C LYS A 37 8.48 -5.90 7.08
N LYS A 38 8.46 -6.75 6.05
CA LYS A 38 9.03 -6.45 4.73
C LYS A 38 8.48 -5.14 4.16
N PHE A 39 7.16 -4.95 4.13
CA PHE A 39 6.55 -3.76 3.55
C PHE A 39 6.74 -2.53 4.43
N SER A 40 6.74 -2.66 5.75
CA SER A 40 7.05 -1.56 6.68
C SER A 40 8.48 -1.05 6.46
N ASP A 41 9.46 -1.95 6.42
CA ASP A 41 10.87 -1.63 6.21
C ASP A 41 11.09 -0.99 4.83
N LYS A 42 10.50 -1.57 3.78
CA LYS A 42 10.64 -1.05 2.41
C LYS A 42 9.97 0.31 2.23
N CYS A 43 8.77 0.50 2.80
CA CYS A 43 8.09 1.79 2.75
C CYS A 43 8.92 2.87 3.44
N ARG A 44 9.46 2.58 4.62
CA ARG A 44 10.38 3.49 5.34
C ARG A 44 11.63 3.80 4.50
N SER A 45 12.28 2.76 3.96
CA SER A 45 13.51 2.91 3.18
C SER A 45 13.34 3.71 1.89
N TYR A 46 12.17 3.63 1.23
CA TYR A 46 11.89 4.38 0.00
C TYR A 46 11.13 5.70 0.24
N GLY A 47 10.81 6.03 1.50
CA GLY A 47 10.02 7.22 1.84
C GLY A 47 8.58 7.18 1.29
N ILE A 48 8.00 5.98 1.16
CA ILE A 48 6.65 5.78 0.63
C ILE A 48 5.69 5.58 1.80
N PRO A 49 4.55 6.28 1.87
CA PRO A 49 3.54 6.05 2.89
C PRO A 49 3.00 4.62 2.86
N LEU A 50 2.82 4.01 4.04
CA LEU A 50 2.19 2.72 4.23
C LEU A 50 0.87 2.88 4.98
N MET A 51 -0.21 2.35 4.41
CA MET A 51 -1.52 2.28 5.01
C MET A 51 -1.86 0.81 5.31
N ILE A 52 -2.32 0.52 6.52
CA ILE A 52 -2.88 -0.80 6.86
C ILE A 52 -4.39 -0.67 6.90
N ALA A 53 -5.11 -1.39 6.03
CA ALA A 53 -6.56 -1.27 5.91
C ALA A 53 -7.21 -2.57 5.42
N GLY A 54 -8.40 -2.87 5.93
CA GLY A 54 -9.18 -4.04 5.55
C GLY A 54 -8.48 -5.39 5.80
N ASP A 55 -9.13 -6.47 5.40
CA ASP A 55 -8.50 -7.78 5.20
C ASP A 55 -8.29 -8.06 3.69
N ARG A 56 -7.58 -9.15 3.36
CA ARG A 56 -7.25 -9.50 1.97
C ARG A 56 -8.47 -9.61 1.06
N SER A 57 -9.60 -10.07 1.58
CA SER A 57 -10.84 -10.25 0.81
C SER A 57 -11.50 -8.89 0.57
N GLN A 58 -11.54 -8.03 1.59
CA GLN A 58 -12.04 -6.65 1.46
C GLN A 58 -11.22 -5.83 0.45
N ILE A 59 -9.88 -5.89 0.54
CA ILE A 59 -9.00 -5.22 -0.42
C ILE A 59 -9.20 -5.79 -1.82
N GLY A 60 -9.22 -7.13 -1.95
CA GLY A 60 -9.44 -7.81 -3.22
C GLY A 60 -10.72 -7.35 -3.90
N ALA A 61 -11.85 -7.45 -3.18
CA ALA A 61 -13.16 -7.11 -3.69
C ALA A 61 -13.23 -5.64 -4.16
N SER A 62 -12.60 -4.73 -3.40
CA SER A 62 -12.53 -3.29 -3.72
C SER A 62 -11.84 -2.99 -5.06
N ILE A 63 -11.00 -3.91 -5.55
CA ILE A 63 -10.31 -3.78 -6.83
C ILE A 63 -10.77 -4.79 -7.89
N GLY A 64 -11.87 -5.51 -7.64
CA GLY A 64 -12.44 -6.52 -8.53
C GLY A 64 -11.58 -7.79 -8.62
N LYS A 65 -11.01 -8.24 -7.49
CA LYS A 65 -10.24 -9.48 -7.34
C LYS A 65 -10.79 -10.28 -6.15
N GLU A 66 -10.53 -11.58 -6.13
CA GLU A 66 -10.97 -12.42 -5.01
C GLU A 66 -10.25 -12.07 -3.71
N ALA A 67 -8.92 -11.92 -3.76
CA ALA A 67 -8.12 -11.52 -2.62
C ALA A 67 -6.82 -10.80 -3.02
N ARG A 68 -6.44 -9.79 -2.23
CA ARG A 68 -5.13 -9.14 -2.30
C ARG A 68 -4.65 -8.71 -0.93
N VAL A 69 -3.42 -9.14 -0.60
CA VAL A 69 -2.75 -8.74 0.64
C VAL A 69 -2.11 -7.36 0.52
N VAL A 70 -1.59 -7.02 -0.67
CA VAL A 70 -0.87 -5.75 -0.88
C VAL A 70 -1.23 -5.12 -2.22
N VAL A 71 -1.38 -3.80 -2.20
CA VAL A 71 -1.70 -2.95 -3.35
C VAL A 71 -0.81 -1.70 -3.31
N GLY A 72 -0.25 -1.32 -4.45
CA GLY A 72 0.49 -0.08 -4.63
C GLY A 72 -0.34 0.90 -5.45
N ILE A 73 -0.46 2.13 -4.99
CA ILE A 73 -1.09 3.23 -5.70
C ILE A 73 0.00 3.97 -6.48
N LEU A 74 -0.17 4.12 -7.79
CA LEU A 74 0.81 4.78 -8.66
C LEU A 74 0.43 6.24 -8.97
N ASP A 75 -0.86 6.57 -8.85
CA ASP A 75 -1.38 7.91 -9.08
C ASP A 75 -1.32 8.74 -7.78
N GLY A 76 -0.58 9.85 -7.81
CA GLY A 76 -0.38 10.71 -6.64
C GLY A 76 -1.65 11.43 -6.17
N GLY A 77 -2.55 11.80 -7.08
CA GLY A 77 -3.83 12.41 -6.72
C GLY A 77 -4.73 11.42 -5.99
N PHE A 78 -4.74 10.17 -6.45
CA PHE A 78 -5.48 9.09 -5.81
C PHE A 78 -4.88 8.72 -4.45
N ALA A 79 -3.55 8.64 -4.35
CA ALA A 79 -2.86 8.43 -3.07
C ALA A 79 -3.24 9.50 -2.04
N LYS A 80 -3.18 10.78 -2.43
CA LYS A 80 -3.58 11.90 -1.57
C LYS A 80 -5.05 11.82 -1.15
N MET A 81 -5.95 11.51 -2.06
CA MET A 81 -7.38 11.33 -1.75
C MET A 81 -7.60 10.22 -0.72
N LEU A 82 -6.93 9.07 -0.88
CA LEU A 82 -7.04 7.94 0.05
C LEU A 82 -6.46 8.26 1.43
N GLN A 83 -5.33 8.96 1.47
CA GLN A 83 -4.73 9.42 2.73
C GLN A 83 -5.64 10.42 3.45
N ASN A 84 -6.31 11.32 2.72
CA ASN A 84 -7.26 12.27 3.31
C ASN A 84 -8.53 11.61 3.85
N CYS A 85 -8.96 10.47 3.28
CA CYS A 85 -10.09 9.71 3.81
C CYS A 85 -9.75 8.98 5.12
N GLN A 86 -8.47 8.84 5.47
CA GLN A 86 -8.04 8.36 6.77
C GLN A 86 -8.20 9.49 7.79
N VAL A 87 -9.37 9.59 8.42
CA VAL A 87 -9.53 10.38 9.65
C VAL A 87 -8.83 9.61 10.77
N ASN A 88 -7.51 9.77 10.86
CA ASN A 88 -6.65 9.74 12.06
C ASN A 88 -5.19 9.86 11.60
N PRO A 89 -4.45 10.88 12.06
CA PRO A 89 -3.06 11.10 11.69
C PRO A 89 -2.17 10.10 12.42
N THR A 90 -1.84 8.96 11.82
CA THR A 90 -0.66 8.20 12.26
C THR A 90 0.54 8.73 11.51
N GLU A 91 1.08 9.81 12.07
CA GLU A 91 2.49 10.15 11.98
C GLU A 91 3.29 8.88 12.30
N VAL A 92 3.81 8.22 11.27
CA VAL A 92 5.00 7.39 11.47
C VAL A 92 6.16 8.36 11.67
N ASN A 93 6.23 8.91 12.88
CA ASN A 93 7.42 9.59 13.34
C ASN A 93 8.60 8.68 13.06
N GLY A 94 9.56 9.21 12.29
CA GLY A 94 10.90 8.67 12.25
C GLY A 94 11.36 8.53 13.69
N ILE A 95 11.64 7.30 14.08
CA ILE A 95 12.47 7.06 15.25
C ILE A 95 13.87 6.80 14.70
N GLU A 96 14.74 7.69 15.17
CA GLU A 96 16.20 7.71 15.09
C GLU A 96 16.81 6.37 15.53
#